data_AF-M1WYV5-F1
#
_entry.id   AF-M1WYV5-F1
#
_cell.length_a   1.000
_cell.length_b   1.000
_cell.length_c   1.000
_cell.angle_alpha   90.00
_cell.angle_beta   90.00
_cell.angle_gamma   90.00
#
_symmetry.space_group_name_H-M   'P 1'
#
loop_
_entity.id
_entity.type
_entity.pdbx_description
1 polymer ?
#
loop_
_entity_poly.entity_id
_entity_poly.type
_entity_poly.pdbx_seq_one_letter_code
_entity_poly.pdbx_strand_id
1 'polypeptide(L)'
;MLTTNATAILLHSIIGGVAVSRKRSQSIMTLLEYSPNPSKFSKRTKKNHLIGILGSALTQNSKIWSKTGWASRVRHDAAYIEIPDKFPYLLVVFTEGEKNARNEDMLPFISQQFMHNANNL
;
A
#
# COMPACT_ATOMS: atom_id res chain seq x y z
N MET A 1 13.38 -16.39 -1.23
CA MET A 1 13.34 -14.91 -1.17
C MET A 1 11.96 -14.45 -1.65
N LEU A 2 11.33 -13.48 -1.00
CA LEU A 2 10.02 -12.96 -1.42
C LEU A 2 10.19 -12.03 -2.63
N THR A 3 9.30 -12.11 -3.63
CA THR A 3 9.33 -11.24 -4.82
C THR A 3 8.08 -10.36 -4.87
N THR A 4 8.17 -9.22 -5.57
CA THR A 4 7.03 -8.32 -5.77
C THR A 4 5.85 -9.03 -6.44
N ASN A 5 6.12 -9.89 -7.43
CA ASN A 5 5.10 -10.69 -8.11
C ASN A 5 4.40 -11.70 -7.18
N ALA A 6 5.16 -12.45 -6.37
CA ALA A 6 4.58 -13.37 -5.40
C ALA A 6 3.74 -12.65 -4.34
N THR A 7 4.18 -11.47 -3.90
CA THR A 7 3.41 -10.61 -2.99
C THR A 7 2.15 -10.07 -3.64
N ALA A 8 2.20 -9.66 -4.92
CA ALA A 8 1.03 -9.21 -5.66
C ALA A 8 -0.02 -10.33 -5.79
N ILE A 9 0.41 -11.55 -6.13
CA ILE A 9 -0.49 -12.72 -6.20
C ILE A 9 -1.13 -13.02 -4.85
N LEU A 10 -0.35 -13.00 -3.76
CA LEU A 10 -0.87 -13.22 -2.41
C LEU A 10 -1.91 -12.15 -2.04
N LEU A 11 -1.58 -10.87 -2.25
CA LEU A 11 -2.47 -9.76 -1.94
C LEU A 11 -3.75 -9.82 -2.78
N HIS A 12 -3.63 -10.10 -4.08
CA HIS A 12 -4.77 -10.33 -4.97
C HIS A 12 -5.66 -11.48 -4.49
N SER A 13 -5.05 -12.58 -4.01
CA SER A 13 -5.79 -13.73 -3.46
C SER A 13 -6.51 -13.39 -2.16
N ILE A 14 -5.96 -12.50 -1.32
CA ILE A 14 -6.62 -12.00 -0.11
C ILE A 14 -7.84 -11.16 -0.50
N ILE A 15 -7.69 -10.25 -1.46
CA ILE A 15 -8.76 -9.37 -1.96
C ILE A 15 -9.89 -10.21 -2.59
N GLY A 16 -9.53 -11.21 -3.40
CA GLY A 16 -10.49 -12.15 -3.98
C GLY A 16 -11.14 -13.10 -2.96
N GLY A 17 -10.71 -13.08 -1.70
CA GLY A 17 -11.29 -13.91 -0.63
C GLY A 17 -10.82 -15.36 -0.62
N VAL A 18 -9.83 -15.73 -1.43
CA VAL A 18 -9.40 -17.11 -1.70
C VAL A 18 -8.05 -17.49 -1.09
N ALA A 19 -7.34 -16.56 -0.46
CA ALA A 19 -6.03 -16.86 0.15
C ALA A 19 -6.09 -17.85 1.33
N VAL A 20 -7.16 -17.82 2.12
CA VAL A 20 -7.34 -18.72 3.29
C VAL A 20 -8.78 -19.21 3.39
N SER A 21 -9.69 -18.36 3.84
CA SER A 21 -11.13 -18.55 3.77
C SER A 21 -11.79 -17.19 3.63
N ARG A 22 -12.98 -17.11 3.04
CA ARG A 22 -13.65 -15.82 2.81
C ARG A 22 -13.70 -14.93 4.06
N LYS A 23 -14.06 -15.51 5.20
CA LYS A 23 -14.15 -14.80 6.50
C LYS A 23 -12.78 -14.31 6.99
N ARG A 24 -11.74 -15.13 6.85
CA ARG A 24 -10.37 -14.76 7.27
C ARG A 24 -9.76 -13.72 6.34
N SER A 25 -9.94 -13.87 5.03
CA SER A 25 -9.49 -12.90 4.04
C SER A 25 -10.14 -11.53 4.27
N GLN A 26 -11.46 -11.50 4.57
CA GLN A 26 -12.13 -10.25 4.95
C GLN A 26 -11.56 -9.64 6.23
N SER A 27 -11.22 -10.48 7.22
CA SER A 27 -10.58 -10.01 8.45
C SER A 27 -9.20 -9.40 8.18
N ILE A 28 -8.44 -9.98 7.24
CA ILE A 28 -7.15 -9.43 6.78
C ILE A 28 -7.37 -8.09 6.08
N MET A 29 -8.37 -7.98 5.18
CA MET A 29 -8.70 -6.71 4.54
C MET A 29 -9.02 -5.62 5.57
N THR A 30 -9.84 -5.92 6.59
CA THR A 30 -10.11 -4.96 7.68
C THR A 30 -8.83 -4.52 8.42
N LEU A 31 -7.83 -5.38 8.56
CA LEU A 31 -6.55 -5.04 9.20
C LEU A 31 -5.62 -4.21 8.31
N LEU A 32 -5.68 -4.42 6.99
CA LEU A 32 -4.86 -3.70 6.01
C LEU A 32 -5.41 -2.31 5.67
N GLU A 33 -6.71 -2.10 5.90
CA GLU A 33 -7.40 -0.85 5.55
C GLU A 33 -6.93 0.32 6.42
N TYR A 34 -6.61 1.44 5.78
CA TYR A 34 -6.53 2.73 6.44
C TYR A 34 -7.00 3.84 5.50
N SER A 35 -7.39 4.97 6.07
CA SER A 35 -7.73 6.14 5.26
C SER A 35 -6.47 6.96 4.98
N PRO A 36 -6.23 7.44 3.75
CA PRO A 36 -5.17 8.41 3.47
C PRO A 36 -5.52 9.81 4.03
N ASN A 37 -6.75 10.03 4.52
CA ASN A 37 -7.16 11.30 5.10
C ASN A 37 -6.60 11.46 6.54
N PRO A 38 -5.73 12.46 6.78
CA PRO A 38 -5.11 12.66 8.10
C PRO A 38 -6.11 12.91 9.23
N SER A 39 -7.29 13.49 8.93
CA SER A 39 -8.34 13.73 9.93
C SER A 39 -8.93 12.43 10.50
N LYS A 40 -8.76 11.30 9.81
CA LYS A 40 -9.24 9.98 10.24
C LYS A 40 -8.18 9.17 11.00
N PHE A 41 -6.99 9.72 11.24
CA PHE A 41 -5.95 9.03 12.00
C PHE A 41 -6.33 8.94 13.48
N SER A 42 -6.48 7.72 13.99
CA SER A 42 -6.65 7.48 15.43
C SER A 42 -5.34 7.75 16.20
N LYS A 43 -5.42 7.98 17.52
CA LYS A 43 -4.23 8.05 18.40
C LYS A 43 -3.34 6.80 18.36
N ARG A 44 -3.89 5.65 17.95
CA ARG A 44 -3.20 4.35 17.84
C ARG A 44 -2.43 4.22 16.52
N THR A 45 -2.72 5.10 15.57
CA THR A 45 -1.97 5.28 14.33
C THR A 45 -0.62 5.89 14.69
N LYS A 46 0.38 5.04 14.98
CA LYS A 46 1.75 5.51 15.21
C LYS A 46 2.14 6.34 13.98
N LYS A 47 2.35 7.65 14.21
CA LYS A 47 2.67 8.67 13.20
C LYS A 47 3.79 8.23 12.23
N ASN A 48 4.65 7.32 12.67
CA ASN A 48 5.81 6.83 11.93
C ASN A 48 5.50 5.79 10.83
N HIS A 49 4.32 5.16 10.81
CA HIS A 49 4.01 4.10 9.82
C HIS A 49 3.22 4.59 8.60
N LEU A 50 2.80 5.87 8.59
CA LEU A 50 2.02 6.46 7.48
C LEU A 50 2.79 7.52 6.69
N ILE A 51 4.06 7.75 7.03
CA ILE A 51 4.92 8.73 6.36
C ILE A 51 5.79 8.01 5.34
N GLY A 52 5.81 8.54 4.12
CA GLY A 52 6.65 8.06 3.03
C GLY A 52 6.33 6.63 2.57
N ILE A 53 5.03 6.34 2.47
CA ILE A 53 4.46 5.09 1.96
C ILE A 53 3.66 5.38 0.68
N LEU A 54 3.15 4.35 -0.02
CA LEU A 54 2.40 4.56 -1.26
C LEU A 54 1.14 5.40 -1.05
N GLY A 55 0.48 5.20 0.11
CA GLY A 55 -0.73 5.93 0.48
C GLY A 55 -0.51 7.44 0.70
N SER A 56 0.72 7.90 0.93
CA SER A 56 1.00 9.31 1.20
C SER A 56 0.75 10.23 -0.01
N ALA A 57 0.69 9.66 -1.21
CA ALA A 57 0.43 10.38 -2.46
C ALA A 57 -1.06 10.42 -2.85
N LEU A 58 -1.92 9.66 -2.18
CA LEU A 58 -3.30 9.45 -2.60
C LEU A 58 -4.21 10.61 -2.19
N THR A 59 -5.26 10.83 -2.98
CA THR A 59 -6.31 11.79 -2.63
C THR A 59 -7.09 11.31 -1.40
N GLN A 60 -7.65 12.24 -0.62
CA GLN A 60 -8.33 11.91 0.65
C GLN A 60 -9.55 10.98 0.49
N ASN A 61 -10.13 10.91 -0.71
CA ASN A 61 -11.27 10.07 -1.04
C ASN A 61 -10.88 8.68 -1.56
N SER A 62 -9.58 8.41 -1.72
CA SER A 62 -9.08 7.09 -2.09
C SER A 62 -9.25 6.10 -0.94
N LYS A 63 -9.42 4.82 -1.28
CA LYS A 63 -9.31 3.71 -0.32
C LYS A 63 -8.03 2.94 -0.58
N ILE A 64 -7.41 2.50 0.51
CA ILE A 64 -6.17 1.75 0.44
C ILE A 64 -6.14 0.65 1.48
N TRP A 65 -5.66 -0.51 1.04
CA TRP A 65 -5.33 -1.66 1.87
C TRP A 65 -3.87 -1.95 1.67
N SER A 66 -3.01 -1.68 2.66
CA SER A 66 -1.57 -1.85 2.47
C SER A 66 -0.83 -2.46 3.65
N LYS A 67 0.34 -3.03 3.34
CA LYS A 67 1.31 -3.48 4.33
C LYS A 67 2.68 -2.91 4.04
N THR A 68 3.10 -2.00 4.89
CA THR A 68 4.44 -1.41 4.85
C THR A 68 5.47 -2.34 5.51
N GLY A 69 6.67 -2.41 4.92
CA GLY A 69 7.85 -3.04 5.51
C GLY A 69 8.98 -2.03 5.62
N TRP A 70 9.28 -1.54 6.83
CA TRP A 70 10.35 -0.58 7.06
C TRP A 70 11.34 -1.12 8.11
N ALA A 71 12.61 -1.21 7.70
CA ALA A 71 13.73 -1.58 8.56
C ALA A 71 14.99 -0.81 8.15
N SER A 72 16.13 -1.07 8.79
CA SER A 72 17.37 -0.30 8.58
C SER A 72 17.89 -0.29 7.13
N ARG A 73 17.57 -1.32 6.34
CA ARG A 73 18.05 -1.48 4.96
C ARG A 73 16.94 -1.58 3.91
N VAL A 74 15.68 -1.49 4.30
CA VAL A 74 14.55 -1.66 3.38
C VAL A 74 13.41 -0.71 3.72
N ARG A 75 12.76 -0.22 2.67
CA ARG A 75 11.48 0.48 2.75
C ARG A 75 10.59 -0.02 1.61
N HIS A 76 9.61 -0.84 1.96
CA HIS A 76 8.72 -1.52 1.04
C HIS A 76 7.28 -1.14 1.33
N ASP A 77 6.42 -1.26 0.33
CA ASP A 77 4.98 -1.23 0.53
C ASP A 77 4.29 -2.08 -0.53
N ALA A 78 3.17 -2.68 -0.14
CA ALA A 78 2.32 -3.49 -0.99
C ALA A 78 0.89 -3.05 -0.73
N ALA A 79 0.23 -2.50 -1.75
CA ALA A 79 -1.06 -1.83 -1.62
C ALA A 79 -2.03 -2.26 -2.71
N TYR A 80 -3.30 -2.43 -2.33
CA TYR A 80 -4.45 -2.35 -3.22
C TYR A 80 -5.10 -0.99 -3.05
N ILE A 81 -5.32 -0.31 -4.18
CA ILE A 81 -5.69 1.10 -4.21
C ILE A 81 -6.93 1.28 -5.07
N GLU A 82 -7.93 1.94 -4.50
CA GLU A 82 -9.12 2.40 -5.21
C GLU A 82 -9.16 3.93 -5.17
N ILE A 83 -9.14 4.54 -6.35
CA ILE A 83 -9.24 5.99 -6.53
C ILE A 83 -10.57 6.26 -7.26
N PRO A 84 -11.38 7.24 -6.83
CA PRO A 84 -12.57 7.64 -7.58
C PRO A 84 -12.24 7.89 -9.06
N ASP A 85 -13.12 7.42 -9.95
CA ASP A 85 -13.03 7.60 -11.41
C ASP A 85 -11.78 6.98 -12.07
N LYS A 86 -11.17 5.98 -11.41
CA LYS A 86 -10.04 5.19 -11.94
C LYS A 86 -10.25 3.70 -11.74
N PHE A 87 -9.58 2.89 -12.56
CA PHE A 87 -9.53 1.45 -12.32
C PHE A 87 -8.76 1.15 -11.04
N PRO A 88 -9.23 0.19 -10.22
CA PRO A 88 -8.50 -0.26 -9.05
C PRO A 88 -7.24 -1.02 -9.46
N TYR A 89 -6.17 -0.89 -8.68
CA TYR A 89 -4.90 -1.52 -9.01
C TYR A 89 -4.13 -2.00 -7.78
N LEU A 90 -3.19 -2.92 -8.02
CA LEU A 90 -2.20 -3.38 -7.07
C LEU A 90 -0.85 -2.75 -7.38
N LEU A 91 -0.17 -2.22 -6.37
CA LEU A 91 1.18 -1.69 -6.49
C LEU A 91 2.05 -2.28 -5.38
N VAL A 92 3.11 -2.99 -5.77
CA VAL A 92 4.07 -3.60 -4.85
C VAL A 92 5.46 -3.11 -5.19
N VAL A 93 6.11 -2.45 -4.23
CA VAL A 93 7.44 -1.86 -4.41
C VAL A 93 8.37 -2.37 -3.32
N PHE A 94 9.41 -3.09 -3.73
CA PHE A 94 10.52 -3.50 -2.88
C PHE A 94 11.76 -2.66 -3.21
N THR A 95 12.48 -2.22 -2.17
CA THR A 95 13.66 -1.35 -2.25
C THR A 95 14.67 -1.75 -1.18
N GLU A 96 15.95 -1.70 -1.51
CA GLU A 96 17.03 -2.09 -0.61
C GLU A 96 18.09 -0.99 -0.48
N GLY A 97 18.90 -1.09 0.57
CA GLY A 97 19.97 -0.15 0.86
C GLY A 97 19.54 0.96 1.83
N GLU A 98 20.49 1.42 2.64
CA GLU A 98 20.23 2.39 3.71
C GLU A 98 19.71 3.73 3.18
N LYS A 99 20.20 4.16 2.01
CA LYS A 99 19.72 5.38 1.34
C LYS A 99 18.23 5.29 1.03
N ASN A 100 17.79 4.15 0.48
CA ASN A 100 16.39 3.92 0.14
C ASN A 100 15.52 3.73 1.39
N ALA A 101 16.04 3.07 2.42
CA ALA A 101 15.35 2.87 3.70
C ALA A 101 14.99 4.20 4.39
N ARG A 102 15.84 5.23 4.22
CA ARG A 102 15.67 6.58 4.78
C ARG A 102 14.96 7.55 3.82
N ASN A 103 14.72 7.16 2.58
CA ASN A 103 14.08 8.02 1.59
C ASN A 103 12.55 7.97 1.75
N GLU A 104 11.99 9.02 2.33
CA GLU A 104 10.55 9.15 2.55
C GLU A 104 9.78 9.53 1.28
N ASP A 105 10.45 10.09 0.27
CA ASP A 105 9.80 10.64 -0.92
C ASP A 105 9.66 9.62 -2.05
N MET A 106 10.48 8.56 -2.03
CA MET A 106 10.54 7.57 -3.12
C MET A 106 9.23 6.81 -3.34
N LEU A 107 8.63 6.24 -2.29
CA LEU A 107 7.37 5.50 -2.42
C LEU A 107 6.20 6.44 -2.80
N PRO A 108 6.03 7.62 -2.18
CA PRO A 108 5.04 8.60 -2.63
C PRO A 108 5.24 8.99 -4.10
N PHE A 109 6.48 9.27 -4.52
CA PHE A 109 6.78 9.62 -5.90
C PHE A 109 6.35 8.52 -6.88
N ILE A 110 6.71 7.26 -6.62
CA ILE A 110 6.29 6.13 -7.45
C ILE A 110 4.75 6.03 -7.50
N SER A 111 4.08 6.13 -6.35
CA SER A 111 2.63 6.10 -6.26
C SER A 111 1.96 7.20 -7.10
N GLN A 112 2.51 8.42 -7.09
CA GLN A 112 2.03 9.52 -7.95
C GLN A 112 2.15 9.20 -9.44
N GLN A 113 3.26 8.58 -9.88
CA GLN A 113 3.43 8.22 -11.29
C GLN A 113 2.37 7.21 -11.75
N PHE A 114 2.05 6.21 -10.93
CA PHE A 114 0.98 5.25 -11.24
C PHE A 114 -0.40 5.90 -11.19
N MET A 115 -0.69 6.69 -10.16
CA MET A 115 -1.97 7.39 -10.04
C MET A 115 -2.27 8.26 -11.27
N HIS A 116 -1.29 9.01 -11.80
CA HIS A 116 -1.52 9.84 -12.99
C HIS A 116 -1.82 9.01 -14.25
N ASN A 117 -1.27 7.81 -14.37
CA ASN A 117 -1.35 6.98 -15.57
C ASN A 117 -2.37 5.82 -15.48
N ALA A 118 -3.00 5.57 -14.33
CA ALA A 118 -3.86 4.41 -14.10
C ALA A 118 -5.08 4.27 -15.04
N ASN A 119 -5.47 5.33 -15.76
CA ASN A 119 -6.55 5.28 -16.75
C ASN A 119 -6.06 5.04 -18.19
N ASN A 120 -4.73 4.99 -18.38
CA ASN A 120 -4.06 4.84 -19.67
C ASN A 120 -3.31 3.50 -19.80
N LEU A 121 -3.49 2.60 -18.83
CA LEU A 121 -2.95 1.23 -18.80
C LEU A 121 -4.05 0.24 -19.15
#